data_AF-A0A1Y1V964-F1
#
_entry.id   AF-A0A1Y1V964-F1
#
_cell.length_a   1.000
_cell.length_b   1.000
_cell.length_c   1.000
_cell.angle_alpha   90.00
_cell.angle_beta   90.00
_cell.angle_gamma   90.00
#
_symmetry.space_group_name_H-M   'P 1'
#
loop_
_entity.id
_entity.type
_entity.pdbx_description
1 polymer ?
#
loop_
_entity_poly.entity_id
_entity_poly.type
_entity_poly.pdbx_seq_one_letter_code
_entity_poly.pdbx_strand_id
1 'polypeptide(L)'
;MSEESDISFDSEENESLEEIEEEEIEELEENENSLNIMYYASNDASSCGYCKGEKCSYTYGAFAIFLSCQIYQDMIDMGWRRSGKYCYKPILEKSCCPQNTIRLRSLEYKISKSHKKVLKKMEKYLTSSTNNEQLINKPEFPTVNSPETLVKWFKYTENYKPFGKQRLKISICKSKFEPQTFELYKKYQTNVHKDKPEEVKEQGYKRFLVDSPLQYIKNKSPYAFGSYHQKYYLDDKLIAVGVIDILPKCVSSVYFMYDTDYSSLSLGVFSALQEINFSLRLNKYLEELKYYYLGFYIHSCPKMAYKAQYSPSDLLDPDTYYWVPIEHCIKLFEEKKANNVDPEKKQSCYVPFISKMREKNHEWLETQKSITCPFDIPEKVEDSDLSSMLLVLGRDLIRYHPSLVDEDGKERLKTIIKIFGRQNASKIFFDVSS
;
A
#
# COMPACT_ATOMS: atom_id res chain seq x y z
N MET A 1 -2.19 -51.82 -2.20
CA MET A 1 -3.24 -51.37 -3.13
C MET A 1 -4.20 -50.53 -2.32
N SER A 2 -4.41 -49.32 -2.82
CA SER A 2 -5.27 -48.24 -2.36
C SER A 2 -6.76 -48.58 -2.43
N GLU A 3 -7.55 -47.92 -1.57
CA GLU A 3 -8.78 -47.15 -1.86
C GLU A 3 -9.40 -46.77 -0.50
N GLU A 4 -9.32 -45.50 -0.12
CA GLU A 4 -10.37 -44.47 -0.25
C GLU A 4 -11.54 -44.68 0.75
N SER A 5 -11.60 -43.80 1.75
CA SER A 5 -12.81 -43.53 2.50
C SER A 5 -12.88 -42.03 2.78
N ASP A 6 -13.84 -41.40 2.11
CA ASP A 6 -14.28 -40.03 2.31
C ASP A 6 -14.57 -39.72 3.77
N ILE A 7 -14.02 -38.61 4.26
CA ILE A 7 -14.45 -37.98 5.50
C ILE A 7 -15.02 -36.62 5.10
N SER A 8 -16.35 -36.56 5.08
CA SER A 8 -17.14 -35.33 5.04
C SER A 8 -16.78 -34.47 6.25
N PHE A 9 -16.32 -33.25 6.01
CA PHE A 9 -16.03 -32.27 7.07
C PHE A 9 -17.27 -31.39 7.27
N ASP A 10 -17.84 -31.48 8.47
CA ASP A 10 -19.06 -30.81 8.91
C ASP A 10 -19.03 -29.29 8.75
N SER A 11 -20.22 -28.76 8.46
CA SER A 11 -20.56 -27.38 8.13
C SER A 11 -20.95 -26.51 9.34
N GLU A 12 -20.37 -26.72 10.52
CA GLU A 12 -20.84 -26.09 11.77
C GLU A 12 -19.86 -25.09 12.45
N GLU A 13 -18.77 -24.63 11.82
CA GLU A 13 -17.80 -23.70 12.47
C GLU A 13 -17.72 -22.28 11.87
N ASN A 14 -18.82 -21.71 11.38
CA ASN A 14 -18.84 -20.30 10.89
C ASN A 14 -19.33 -19.25 11.91
N GLU A 15 -19.78 -19.66 13.09
CA GLU A 15 -20.54 -18.78 14.01
C GLU A 15 -19.73 -17.74 14.82
N SER A 16 -18.44 -17.52 14.57
CA SER A 16 -17.63 -16.56 15.37
C SER A 16 -17.05 -15.37 14.62
N LEU A 17 -17.40 -15.21 13.34
CA LEU A 17 -16.99 -14.06 12.50
C LEU A 17 -18.15 -13.25 11.94
N GLU A 18 -19.40 -13.64 12.23
CA GLU A 18 -20.61 -13.07 11.59
C GLU A 18 -21.22 -11.88 12.34
N GLU A 19 -20.87 -11.60 13.61
CA GLU A 19 -21.49 -10.51 14.38
C GLU A 19 -20.85 -9.11 14.21
N ILE A 20 -20.08 -8.86 13.14
CA ILE A 20 -19.50 -7.52 12.89
C ILE A 20 -20.22 -6.83 11.73
N GLU A 21 -21.13 -5.92 12.11
CA GLU A 21 -21.71 -4.83 11.31
C GLU A 21 -22.70 -5.22 10.18
N GLU A 22 -23.77 -5.98 10.50
CA GLU A 22 -24.93 -6.12 9.59
C GLU A 22 -25.86 -4.88 9.53
N GLU A 23 -25.74 -3.91 10.44
CA GLU A 23 -26.74 -2.82 10.58
C GLU A 23 -26.48 -1.51 9.79
N GLU A 24 -25.48 -1.42 8.91
CA GLU A 24 -25.30 -0.23 8.02
C GLU A 24 -24.88 -0.62 6.58
N ILE A 25 -25.59 -1.57 5.98
CA ILE A 25 -25.54 -1.82 4.53
C ILE A 25 -26.84 -1.29 3.92
N GLU A 26 -26.96 0.04 3.83
CA GLU A 26 -27.87 0.62 2.86
C GLU A 26 -27.39 0.23 1.45
N GLU A 27 -28.34 -0.23 0.63
CA GLU A 27 -28.16 -0.63 -0.77
C GLU A 27 -27.51 0.50 -1.59
N LEU A 28 -26.19 0.44 -1.75
CA LEU A 28 -25.51 1.11 -2.86
C LEU A 28 -25.38 0.07 -3.97
N GLU A 29 -26.38 0.06 -4.84
CA GLU A 29 -26.36 -0.64 -6.13
C GLU A 29 -25.04 -0.34 -6.87
N GLU A 30 -24.57 -1.32 -7.65
CA GLU A 30 -23.42 -1.21 -8.54
C GLU A 30 -23.59 -0.04 -9.51
N ASN A 31 -23.18 1.16 -9.10
CA ASN A 31 -22.98 2.25 -10.03
C ASN A 31 -21.65 2.00 -10.75
N GLU A 32 -21.73 1.33 -11.91
CA GLU A 32 -20.64 1.25 -12.89
C GLU A 32 -20.14 2.67 -13.31
N ASN A 33 -20.95 3.70 -13.04
CA ASN A 33 -20.62 5.12 -13.23
C ASN A 33 -20.04 5.78 -11.97
N SER A 34 -18.98 5.20 -11.42
CA SER A 34 -18.25 5.84 -10.34
C SER A 34 -17.52 7.10 -10.88
N LEU A 35 -18.04 8.30 -10.62
CA LEU A 35 -17.36 9.54 -11.00
C LEU A 35 -15.97 9.57 -10.37
N ASN A 36 -14.93 9.57 -11.20
CA ASN A 36 -13.58 9.87 -10.79
C ASN A 36 -13.37 11.37 -11.01
N ILE A 37 -12.90 12.10 -9.99
CA ILE A 37 -12.65 13.53 -10.13
C ILE A 37 -11.27 13.82 -9.57
N MET A 38 -10.32 14.07 -10.48
CA MET A 38 -8.97 14.46 -10.13
C MET A 38 -8.62 15.82 -10.72
N TYR A 39 -7.85 16.62 -10.00
CA TYR A 39 -7.24 17.82 -10.56
C TYR A 39 -5.74 17.84 -10.26
N TYR A 40 -4.96 18.23 -11.25
CA TYR A 40 -3.51 18.32 -11.13
C TYR A 40 -3.14 19.51 -10.26
N ALA A 41 -2.27 19.23 -9.28
CA ALA A 41 -1.87 20.20 -8.27
C ALA A 41 -0.53 20.84 -8.62
N SER A 42 0.52 20.03 -8.86
CA SER A 42 1.87 20.57 -9.14
C SER A 42 2.91 19.52 -9.55
N ASN A 43 4.10 20.02 -9.92
CA ASN A 43 5.35 19.28 -10.08
C ASN A 43 6.49 20.01 -9.32
N ASP A 44 6.29 20.23 -8.03
CA ASP A 44 7.17 21.09 -7.25
C ASP A 44 8.36 20.33 -6.66
N ALA A 45 9.50 21.04 -6.57
CA ALA A 45 10.63 20.61 -5.77
C ALA A 45 10.32 20.86 -4.29
N SER A 46 10.38 19.80 -3.48
CA SER A 46 10.15 19.84 -2.04
C SER A 46 11.38 19.34 -1.27
N SER A 47 11.34 19.50 0.06
CA SER A 47 12.33 18.87 0.93
C SER A 47 12.15 17.34 0.92
N CYS A 48 13.26 16.62 0.92
CA CYS A 48 13.26 15.17 0.92
C CYS A 48 13.06 14.65 2.34
N GLY A 49 11.98 13.89 2.58
CA GLY A 49 11.69 13.27 3.88
C GLY A 49 12.77 12.29 4.37
N TYR A 50 13.60 11.75 3.46
CA TYR A 50 14.57 10.69 3.72
C TYR A 50 15.98 11.20 4.00
N CYS A 51 16.58 11.96 3.06
CA CYS A 51 17.93 12.50 3.21
C CYS A 51 17.95 13.92 3.80
N LYS A 52 16.77 14.53 4.04
CA LYS A 52 16.59 15.90 4.56
C LYS A 52 17.19 17.00 3.67
N GLY A 53 17.50 16.70 2.42
CA GLY A 53 17.89 17.71 1.45
C GLY A 53 16.72 18.64 1.09
N GLU A 54 17.03 19.89 0.78
CA GLU A 54 16.04 20.87 0.32
C GLU A 54 15.90 20.83 -1.20
N LYS A 55 14.70 21.14 -1.73
CA LYS A 55 14.39 21.24 -3.18
C LYS A 55 14.96 20.09 -4.03
N CYS A 56 14.87 18.86 -3.53
CA CYS A 56 15.46 17.68 -4.17
C CYS A 56 14.54 16.46 -4.20
N SER A 57 13.28 16.63 -3.78
CA SER A 57 12.21 15.64 -3.93
C SER A 57 11.18 16.17 -4.91
N TYR A 58 10.99 15.48 -6.02
CA TYR A 58 10.09 15.89 -7.10
C TYR A 58 8.96 14.87 -7.25
N THR A 59 7.74 15.36 -7.36
CA THR A 59 6.54 14.52 -7.49
C THR A 59 5.55 15.18 -8.42
N TYR A 60 4.91 14.40 -9.27
CA TYR A 60 3.61 14.79 -9.81
C TYR A 60 2.56 14.69 -8.71
N GLY A 61 1.72 15.71 -8.55
CA GLY A 61 0.66 15.76 -7.55
C GLY A 61 -0.71 16.00 -8.16
N ALA A 62 -1.73 15.35 -7.63
CA ALA A 62 -3.12 15.56 -7.96
C ALA A 62 -4.00 15.35 -6.73
N PHE A 63 -5.14 16.03 -6.65
CA PHE A 63 -6.15 15.73 -5.62
C PHE A 63 -7.31 14.98 -6.25
N ALA A 64 -7.74 13.90 -5.59
CA ALA A 64 -8.91 13.13 -5.96
C ALA A 64 -10.08 13.46 -5.00
N ILE A 65 -11.25 13.77 -5.53
CA ILE A 65 -12.48 13.93 -4.73
C ILE A 65 -13.11 12.55 -4.51
N PHE A 66 -13.25 11.81 -5.60
CA PHE A 66 -13.74 10.44 -5.70
C PHE A 66 -12.84 9.67 -6.66
N LEU A 67 -12.61 8.40 -6.34
CA LEU A 67 -11.75 7.50 -7.09
C LEU A 67 -12.26 6.06 -6.90
N SER A 68 -12.51 5.36 -8.00
CA SER A 68 -12.84 3.94 -7.92
C SER A 68 -11.61 3.13 -7.51
N CYS A 69 -11.83 2.03 -6.78
CA CYS A 69 -10.73 1.18 -6.34
C CYS A 69 -9.98 0.52 -7.52
N GLN A 70 -10.66 0.28 -8.64
CA GLN A 70 -10.02 -0.24 -9.86
C GLN A 70 -9.08 0.79 -10.49
N ILE A 71 -9.51 2.04 -10.57
CA ILE A 71 -8.66 3.11 -11.11
C ILE A 71 -7.46 3.36 -10.20
N TYR A 72 -7.67 3.35 -8.88
CA TYR A 72 -6.54 3.48 -7.97
C TYR A 72 -5.57 2.28 -8.06
N GLN A 73 -6.07 1.06 -8.29
CA GLN A 73 -5.23 -0.11 -8.56
C GLN A 73 -4.32 0.12 -9.78
N ASP A 74 -4.88 0.62 -10.89
CA ASP A 74 -4.10 0.91 -12.09
C ASP A 74 -3.06 2.03 -11.82
N MET A 75 -3.45 3.05 -11.04
CA MET A 75 -2.55 4.12 -10.62
C MET A 75 -1.35 3.61 -9.80
N ILE A 76 -1.58 2.77 -8.79
CA ILE A 76 -0.47 2.24 -7.97
C ILE A 76 0.45 1.30 -8.76
N ASP A 77 -0.10 0.63 -9.79
CA ASP A 77 0.65 -0.20 -10.74
C ASP A 77 1.50 0.63 -11.71
N MET A 78 1.19 1.92 -11.86
CA MET A 78 2.02 2.92 -12.55
C MET A 78 2.90 3.75 -11.60
N GLY A 79 2.96 3.37 -10.32
CA GLY A 79 3.83 3.97 -9.31
C GLY A 79 3.27 5.19 -8.59
N TRP A 80 1.97 5.48 -8.73
CA TRP A 80 1.29 6.48 -7.91
C TRP A 80 1.03 5.98 -6.50
N ARG A 81 0.86 6.90 -5.55
CA ARG A 81 0.38 6.65 -4.18
C ARG A 81 -0.59 7.73 -3.77
N ARG A 82 -1.22 7.57 -2.61
CA ARG A 82 -2.05 8.63 -2.03
C ARG A 82 -1.79 8.83 -0.54
N SER A 83 -2.21 9.99 -0.07
CA SER A 83 -2.20 10.43 1.32
C SER A 83 -3.47 11.23 1.53
N GLY A 84 -4.43 10.57 2.17
CA GLY A 84 -5.84 10.88 2.05
C GLY A 84 -6.29 11.09 0.60
N LYS A 85 -6.80 12.29 0.31
CA LYS A 85 -7.26 12.72 -1.03
C LYS A 85 -6.15 13.18 -1.98
N TYR A 86 -4.92 13.34 -1.50
CA TYR A 86 -3.80 13.75 -2.35
C TYR A 86 -3.11 12.53 -2.97
N CYS A 87 -3.16 12.41 -4.28
CA CYS A 87 -2.46 11.40 -5.07
C CYS A 87 -1.13 11.97 -5.61
N TYR A 88 -0.06 11.18 -5.58
CA TYR A 88 1.25 11.64 -6.04
C TYR A 88 2.08 10.52 -6.64
N LYS A 89 2.97 10.88 -7.57
CA LYS A 89 3.93 9.99 -8.21
C LYS A 89 5.33 10.61 -8.20
N PRO A 90 6.29 10.01 -7.48
CA PRO A 90 7.67 10.49 -7.46
C PRO A 90 8.32 10.49 -8.84
N ILE A 91 9.03 11.56 -9.18
CA ILE A 91 9.87 11.66 -10.38
C ILE A 91 11.26 11.14 -10.02
N LEU A 92 11.49 9.86 -10.29
CA LEU A 92 12.65 9.14 -9.76
C LEU A 92 13.99 9.67 -10.29
N GLU A 93 14.05 10.03 -11.57
CA GLU A 93 15.25 10.55 -12.23
C GLU A 93 15.73 11.89 -11.62
N LYS A 94 14.80 12.73 -11.14
CA LYS A 94 15.10 14.06 -10.57
C LYS A 94 15.27 14.03 -9.04
N SER A 95 14.65 13.06 -8.39
CA SER A 95 14.64 12.98 -6.93
C SER A 95 15.93 12.41 -6.36
N CYS A 96 16.47 13.00 -5.29
CA CYS A 96 17.69 12.53 -4.64
C CYS A 96 17.57 11.14 -4.01
N CYS A 97 16.35 10.77 -3.58
CA CYS A 97 16.02 9.47 -2.99
C CYS A 97 14.92 8.82 -3.80
N PRO A 98 15.25 8.06 -4.86
CA PRO A 98 14.28 7.41 -5.73
C PRO A 98 13.39 6.43 -4.98
N GLN A 99 12.09 6.74 -4.98
CA GLN A 99 11.02 5.99 -4.34
C GLN A 99 10.48 4.92 -5.29
N ASN A 100 11.19 3.80 -5.41
CA ASN A 100 10.79 2.70 -6.30
C ASN A 100 9.56 2.00 -5.72
N THR A 101 8.54 1.79 -6.52
CA THR A 101 7.36 1.03 -6.08
C THR A 101 7.75 -0.43 -5.87
N ILE A 102 7.37 -1.00 -4.72
CA ILE A 102 7.62 -2.39 -4.37
C ILE A 102 6.31 -3.12 -4.05
N ARG A 103 6.19 -4.35 -4.53
CA ARG A 103 5.12 -5.28 -4.14
C ARG A 103 5.70 -6.65 -3.79
N LEU A 104 5.08 -7.33 -2.85
CA LEU A 104 5.33 -8.72 -2.51
C LEU A 104 4.31 -9.61 -3.24
N ARG A 105 4.74 -10.77 -3.73
CA ARG A 105 3.86 -11.85 -4.19
C ARG A 105 3.40 -12.67 -2.99
N SER A 106 2.22 -12.34 -2.45
CA SER A 106 1.74 -12.84 -1.16
C SER A 106 1.61 -14.36 -1.14
N LEU A 107 1.09 -14.96 -2.22
CA LEU A 107 0.90 -16.41 -2.34
C LEU A 107 2.20 -17.20 -2.35
N GLU A 108 3.32 -16.56 -2.69
CA GLU A 108 4.64 -17.18 -2.76
C GLU A 108 5.52 -16.81 -1.55
N TYR A 109 4.94 -16.16 -0.53
CA TYR A 109 5.70 -15.56 0.55
C TYR A 109 6.60 -16.56 1.29
N LYS A 110 7.88 -16.21 1.39
CA LYS A 110 8.91 -16.97 2.09
C LYS A 110 9.30 -16.24 3.37
N ILE A 111 8.90 -16.80 4.51
CA ILE A 111 9.20 -16.20 5.80
C ILE A 111 10.70 -16.28 6.13
N SER A 112 11.29 -15.14 6.52
CA SER A 112 12.70 -15.03 6.91
C SER A 112 12.93 -15.38 8.38
N LYS A 113 14.19 -15.62 8.76
CA LYS A 113 14.57 -15.83 10.17
C LYS A 113 14.25 -14.61 11.04
N SER A 114 14.38 -13.39 10.53
CA SER A 114 14.06 -12.17 11.28
C SER A 114 12.55 -12.03 11.51
N HIS A 115 11.73 -12.37 10.51
CA HIS A 115 10.27 -12.39 10.64
C HIS A 115 9.80 -13.42 11.68
N LYS A 116 10.37 -14.65 11.67
CA LYS A 116 10.08 -15.66 12.70
C LYS A 116 10.42 -15.16 14.12
N LYS A 117 11.52 -14.41 14.28
CA LYS A 117 11.89 -13.83 15.58
C LYS A 117 10.83 -12.84 16.08
N VAL A 118 10.21 -12.06 15.19
CA VAL A 118 9.14 -11.12 15.55
C VAL A 118 7.89 -11.87 16.03
N LEU A 119 7.48 -12.92 15.33
CA LEU A 119 6.37 -13.77 15.81
C LEU A 119 6.69 -14.37 17.18
N LYS A 120 7.89 -14.92 17.38
CA LYS A 120 8.33 -15.47 18.68
C LYS A 120 8.34 -14.44 19.82
N LYS A 121 8.66 -13.17 19.53
CA LYS A 121 8.54 -12.09 20.51
C LYS A 121 7.08 -11.85 20.91
N MET A 122 6.16 -11.86 19.94
CA MET A 122 4.73 -11.73 20.21
C MET A 122 4.22 -12.93 21.02
N GLU A 123 4.56 -14.17 20.63
CA GLU A 123 4.21 -15.37 21.38
C GLU A 123 4.64 -15.26 22.85
N LYS A 124 5.91 -14.91 23.08
CA LYS A 124 6.45 -14.71 24.43
C LYS A 124 5.68 -13.64 25.19
N TYR A 125 5.35 -12.52 24.55
CA TYR A 125 4.57 -11.46 25.19
C TYR A 125 3.20 -11.97 25.63
N LEU A 126 2.49 -12.66 24.75
CA LEU A 126 1.14 -13.19 25.00
C LEU A 126 1.11 -14.24 26.10
N THR A 127 2.18 -15.03 26.26
CA THR A 127 2.27 -16.07 27.31
C THR A 127 2.90 -15.58 28.61
N SER A 128 3.41 -14.35 28.67
CA SER A 128 4.00 -13.79 29.90
C SER A 128 2.96 -13.03 30.70
N SER A 129 2.80 -13.33 31.99
CA SER A 129 1.96 -12.55 32.92
C SER A 129 2.79 -11.54 33.70
N THR A 130 2.23 -10.35 33.95
CA THR A 130 2.79 -9.36 34.88
C THR A 130 2.31 -9.55 36.32
N ASN A 131 1.22 -10.31 36.52
CA ASN A 131 0.51 -10.43 37.80
C ASN A 131 0.54 -11.86 38.37
N ASN A 132 1.52 -12.68 37.97
CA ASN A 132 1.62 -14.10 38.32
C ASN A 132 0.37 -14.93 37.95
N GLU A 133 -0.39 -14.50 36.94
CA GLU A 133 -1.50 -15.30 36.40
C GLU A 133 -0.94 -16.59 35.80
N GLN A 134 -1.58 -17.72 36.08
CA GLN A 134 -1.22 -19.01 35.50
C GLN A 134 -1.87 -19.18 34.13
N LEU A 135 -1.13 -19.78 33.19
CA LEU A 135 -1.66 -20.12 31.88
C LEU A 135 -2.76 -21.18 32.04
N ILE A 136 -3.95 -20.89 31.50
CA ILE A 136 -5.09 -21.82 31.49
C ILE A 136 -4.90 -22.89 30.42
N ASN A 137 -4.31 -22.51 29.28
CA ASN A 137 -4.05 -23.41 28.16
C ASN A 137 -2.58 -23.36 27.77
N LYS A 138 -1.98 -24.55 27.57
CA LYS A 138 -0.62 -24.66 27.05
C LYS A 138 -0.54 -23.99 25.66
N PRO A 139 0.46 -23.13 25.40
CA PRO A 139 0.62 -22.49 24.10
C PRO A 139 1.10 -23.48 23.04
N GLU A 140 0.42 -23.49 21.89
CA GLU A 140 0.66 -24.38 20.75
C GLU A 140 0.73 -23.60 19.44
N PHE A 141 1.51 -22.50 19.44
CA PHE A 141 1.67 -21.66 18.27
C PHE A 141 2.24 -22.47 17.08
N PRO A 142 1.57 -22.46 15.90
CA PRO A 142 2.07 -23.11 14.70
C PRO A 142 3.46 -22.64 14.30
N THR A 143 4.32 -23.56 13.85
CA THR A 143 5.61 -23.16 13.27
C THR A 143 5.38 -22.56 11.89
N VAL A 144 5.75 -21.29 11.70
CA VAL A 144 5.58 -20.61 10.41
C VAL A 144 6.74 -20.90 9.48
N ASN A 145 6.46 -21.53 8.36
CA ASN A 145 7.42 -21.87 7.29
C ASN A 145 6.86 -21.68 5.88
N SER A 146 5.57 -21.36 5.75
CA SER A 146 4.83 -21.20 4.51
C SER A 146 3.71 -20.15 4.68
N PRO A 147 3.10 -19.67 3.58
CA PRO A 147 1.91 -18.81 3.64
C PRO A 147 0.77 -19.43 4.47
N GLU A 148 0.50 -20.73 4.31
CA GLU A 148 -0.59 -21.43 4.99
C GLU A 148 -0.35 -21.51 6.50
N THR A 149 0.90 -21.78 6.90
CA THR A 149 1.26 -21.83 8.32
C THR A 149 1.27 -20.44 8.97
N LEU A 150 1.51 -19.36 8.20
CA LEU A 150 1.33 -17.99 8.67
C LEU A 150 -0.14 -17.70 8.98
N VAL A 151 -1.05 -18.10 8.08
CA VAL A 151 -2.51 -17.98 8.31
C VAL A 151 -2.93 -18.77 9.55
N LYS A 152 -2.45 -20.01 9.70
CA LYS A 152 -2.70 -20.83 10.90
C LYS A 152 -2.20 -20.15 12.18
N TRP A 153 -1.04 -19.50 12.15
CA TRP A 153 -0.50 -18.80 13.31
C TRP A 153 -1.39 -17.64 13.75
N PHE A 154 -1.87 -16.82 12.81
CA PHE A 154 -2.78 -15.71 13.13
C PHE A 154 -4.14 -16.22 13.59
N LYS A 155 -4.72 -17.24 12.94
CA LYS A 155 -5.97 -17.87 13.38
C LYS A 155 -5.89 -18.46 14.80
N TYR A 156 -4.78 -19.11 15.13
CA TYR A 156 -4.56 -19.61 16.50
C TYR A 156 -4.50 -18.44 17.48
N THR A 157 -3.75 -17.39 17.15
CA THR A 157 -3.56 -16.24 18.03
C THR A 157 -4.84 -15.44 18.26
N GLU A 158 -5.70 -15.33 17.25
CA GLU A 158 -7.04 -14.71 17.35
C GLU A 158 -7.90 -15.41 18.42
N ASN A 159 -7.78 -16.74 18.55
CA ASN A 159 -8.59 -17.54 19.46
C ASN A 159 -7.90 -17.87 20.80
N TYR A 160 -6.59 -17.61 20.92
CA TYR A 160 -5.83 -18.01 22.09
C TYR A 160 -6.10 -17.11 23.30
N LYS A 161 -6.60 -17.72 24.38
CA LYS A 161 -6.94 -17.06 25.66
C LYS A 161 -6.02 -17.56 26.79
N PRO A 162 -4.74 -17.13 26.87
CA PRO A 162 -3.74 -17.68 27.79
C PRO A 162 -4.14 -17.56 29.26
N PHE A 163 -4.85 -16.49 29.65
CA PHE A 163 -5.29 -16.22 31.03
C PHE A 163 -6.83 -16.10 31.11
N GLY A 164 -7.55 -16.85 30.28
CA GLY A 164 -9.02 -16.76 30.18
C GLY A 164 -9.54 -15.53 29.44
N LYS A 165 -8.64 -14.63 29.04
CA LYS A 165 -8.92 -13.41 28.26
C LYS A 165 -8.17 -13.42 26.93
N GLN A 166 -8.78 -12.85 25.91
CA GLN A 166 -8.13 -12.59 24.63
C GLN A 166 -7.14 -11.45 24.81
N ARG A 167 -5.86 -11.70 24.58
CA ARG A 167 -4.81 -10.68 24.80
C ARG A 167 -4.49 -9.88 23.56
N LEU A 168 -4.42 -10.54 22.39
CA LEU A 168 -4.24 -9.86 21.12
C LEU A 168 -5.58 -9.84 20.39
N LYS A 169 -6.04 -8.65 20.04
CA LYS A 169 -7.19 -8.45 19.16
C LYS A 169 -6.76 -7.59 17.99
N ILE A 170 -6.98 -8.06 16.77
CA ILE A 170 -6.77 -7.29 15.55
C ILE A 170 -8.14 -7.11 14.91
N SER A 171 -8.60 -5.87 14.81
CA SER A 171 -9.86 -5.55 14.14
C SER A 171 -9.60 -4.69 12.91
N ILE A 172 -10.55 -4.70 11.99
CA ILE A 172 -10.53 -3.86 10.80
C ILE A 172 -11.86 -3.12 10.72
N CYS A 173 -11.82 -1.84 10.40
CA CYS A 173 -13.00 -1.03 10.16
C CYS A 173 -12.74 -0.06 9.00
N LYS A 174 -13.82 0.40 8.34
CA LYS A 174 -13.72 1.49 7.37
C LYS A 174 -12.94 2.66 7.98
N SER A 175 -12.12 3.34 7.19
CA SER A 175 -11.36 4.49 7.67
C SER A 175 -12.30 5.54 8.25
N LYS A 176 -12.27 5.71 9.57
CA LYS A 176 -13.08 6.67 10.31
C LYS A 176 -12.26 7.33 11.39
N PHE A 177 -12.64 8.55 11.74
CA PHE A 177 -11.96 9.25 12.83
C PHE A 177 -12.41 8.67 14.17
N GLU A 178 -11.45 8.30 15.01
CA GLU A 178 -11.67 7.91 16.39
C GLU A 178 -10.66 8.66 17.28
N PRO A 179 -11.06 9.25 18.42
CA PRO A 179 -10.15 10.01 19.27
C PRO A 179 -8.91 9.21 19.70
N GLN A 180 -9.08 7.93 20.02
CA GLN A 180 -7.97 7.06 20.44
C GLN A 180 -6.93 6.83 19.32
N THR A 181 -7.35 6.79 18.05
CA THR A 181 -6.41 6.60 16.93
C THR A 181 -5.61 7.88 16.66
N PHE A 182 -6.21 9.06 16.90
CA PHE A 182 -5.49 10.33 16.85
C PHE A 182 -4.49 10.50 18.00
N GLU A 183 -4.84 10.13 19.22
CA GLU A 183 -3.88 10.18 20.35
C GLU A 183 -2.66 9.28 20.10
N LEU A 184 -2.90 8.08 19.55
CA LEU A 184 -1.83 7.19 19.10
C LEU A 184 -0.96 7.84 18.02
N TYR A 185 -1.58 8.44 16.99
CA TYR A 185 -0.88 9.17 15.93
C TYR A 185 -0.01 10.29 16.51
N LYS A 186 -0.56 11.09 17.42
CA LYS A 186 0.14 12.21 18.06
C LYS A 186 1.35 11.75 18.86
N LYS A 187 1.20 10.68 19.66
CA LYS A 187 2.30 10.05 20.38
C LYS A 187 3.38 9.56 19.42
N TYR A 188 2.98 8.89 18.33
CA TYR A 188 3.90 8.37 17.32
C TYR A 188 4.68 9.49 16.61
N GLN A 189 4.00 10.54 16.11
CA GLN A 189 4.65 11.68 15.45
C GLN A 189 5.66 12.38 16.37
N THR A 190 5.28 12.63 17.62
CA THR A 190 6.16 13.29 18.60
C THR A 190 7.39 12.44 18.91
N ASN A 191 7.21 11.14 19.13
CA ASN A 191 8.29 10.27 19.60
C ASN A 191 9.20 9.78 18.47
N VAL A 192 8.64 9.47 17.30
CA VAL A 192 9.36 8.87 16.16
C VAL A 192 9.79 9.93 15.15
N HIS A 193 8.90 10.86 14.80
CA HIS A 193 9.18 11.91 13.80
C HIS A 193 9.76 13.18 14.40
N LYS A 194 9.68 13.35 15.72
CA LYS A 194 10.14 14.55 16.46
C LYS A 194 9.38 15.83 16.07
N ASP A 195 8.16 15.66 15.59
CA ASP A 195 7.24 16.77 15.34
C ASP A 195 6.86 17.41 16.68
N LYS A 196 6.59 18.72 16.68
CA LYS A 196 6.15 19.39 17.90
C LYS A 196 4.68 19.04 18.18
N PRO A 197 4.30 18.73 19.44
CA PRO A 197 2.93 18.33 19.77
C PRO A 197 1.84 19.31 19.33
N GLU A 198 2.15 20.60 19.26
CA GLU A 198 1.20 21.67 18.86
C GLU A 198 1.00 21.73 17.33
N GLU A 199 1.95 21.19 16.57
CA GLU A 199 1.90 21.09 15.11
C GLU A 199 1.12 19.85 14.65
N VAL A 200 0.98 18.84 15.52
CA VAL A 200 0.23 17.61 15.25
C VAL A 200 -1.26 17.81 15.54
N LYS A 201 -2.00 18.23 14.52
CA LYS A 201 -3.42 18.60 14.61
C LYS A 201 -4.36 17.50 14.09
N GLU A 202 -5.54 17.41 14.70
CA GLU A 202 -6.60 16.47 14.30
C GLU A 202 -6.98 16.61 12.82
N GLN A 203 -7.14 17.84 12.33
CA GLN A 203 -7.45 18.09 10.92
C GLN A 203 -6.37 17.56 9.98
N GLY A 204 -5.10 17.65 10.38
CA GLY A 204 -3.98 17.08 9.64
C GLY A 204 -4.04 15.56 9.60
N TYR A 205 -4.35 14.94 10.75
CA TYR A 205 -4.57 13.49 10.85
C TYR A 205 -5.74 13.02 9.96
N LYS A 206 -6.89 13.71 10.03
CA LYS A 206 -8.06 13.40 9.19
C LYS A 206 -7.71 13.44 7.71
N ARG A 207 -7.13 14.56 7.25
CA ARG A 207 -6.73 14.75 5.85
C ARG A 207 -5.70 13.72 5.38
N PHE A 208 -4.83 13.24 6.27
CA PHE A 208 -3.75 12.33 5.91
C PHE A 208 -4.17 10.85 5.94
N LEU A 209 -4.91 10.43 6.96
CA LEU A 209 -5.11 9.02 7.30
C LEU A 209 -6.57 8.58 7.44
N VAL A 210 -7.53 9.51 7.45
CA VAL A 210 -8.97 9.19 7.57
C VAL A 210 -9.66 9.42 6.23
N ASP A 211 -9.57 10.64 5.71
CA ASP A 211 -10.22 11.04 4.47
C ASP A 211 -9.69 10.19 3.31
N SER A 212 -10.57 9.63 2.50
CA SER A 212 -10.19 8.85 1.33
C SER A 212 -11.00 9.27 0.12
N PRO A 213 -10.41 9.29 -1.09
CA PRO A 213 -11.17 9.40 -2.32
C PRO A 213 -11.77 8.05 -2.73
N LEU A 214 -11.33 6.93 -2.14
CA LEU A 214 -11.75 5.60 -2.55
C LEU A 214 -13.21 5.35 -2.22
N GLN A 215 -13.98 5.02 -3.24
CA GLN A 215 -15.36 4.57 -3.09
C GLN A 215 -15.38 3.11 -2.66
N TYR A 216 -16.24 2.81 -1.68
CA TYR A 216 -16.42 1.44 -1.22
C TYR A 216 -17.25 0.65 -2.22
N ILE A 217 -16.71 -0.46 -2.71
CA ILE A 217 -17.37 -1.31 -3.71
C ILE A 217 -17.49 -2.71 -3.14
N LYS A 218 -18.73 -3.22 -3.03
CA LYS A 218 -19.00 -4.57 -2.56
C LYS A 218 -18.33 -5.60 -3.48
N ASN A 219 -17.87 -6.70 -2.89
CA ASN A 219 -17.26 -7.80 -3.62
C ASN A 219 -17.56 -9.11 -2.88
N LYS A 220 -16.95 -10.21 -3.33
CA LYS A 220 -17.18 -11.55 -2.77
C LYS A 220 -16.58 -11.77 -1.38
N SER A 221 -15.70 -10.88 -0.91
CA SER A 221 -15.08 -11.00 0.40
C SER A 221 -15.92 -10.33 1.50
N PRO A 222 -15.65 -10.62 2.79
CA PRO A 222 -16.30 -9.93 3.91
C PRO A 222 -16.03 -8.42 3.96
N TYR A 223 -15.11 -7.90 3.14
CA TYR A 223 -14.75 -6.49 3.10
C TYR A 223 -14.94 -5.94 1.68
N ALA A 224 -15.64 -4.83 1.56
CA ALA A 224 -15.66 -4.05 0.33
C ALA A 224 -14.23 -3.62 -0.07
N PHE A 225 -14.02 -3.30 -1.34
CA PHE A 225 -12.85 -2.53 -1.72
C PHE A 225 -12.93 -1.15 -1.06
N GLY A 226 -11.80 -0.54 -0.73
CA GLY A 226 -11.78 0.78 -0.09
C GLY A 226 -10.67 0.94 0.94
N SER A 227 -10.79 1.94 1.79
CA SER A 227 -9.78 2.30 2.81
C SER A 227 -10.18 1.84 4.20
N TYR A 228 -9.23 1.28 4.94
CA TYR A 228 -9.49 0.68 6.23
C TYR A 228 -8.43 1.06 7.27
N HIS A 229 -8.86 1.10 8.52
CA HIS A 229 -7.98 1.08 9.68
C HIS A 229 -7.94 -0.35 10.25
N GLN A 230 -6.75 -0.94 10.25
CA GLN A 230 -6.47 -2.18 10.97
C GLN A 230 -5.92 -1.84 12.35
N LYS A 231 -6.71 -2.08 13.39
CA LYS A 231 -6.43 -1.70 14.78
C LYS A 231 -5.92 -2.90 15.56
N TYR A 232 -4.82 -2.71 16.27
CA TYR A 232 -4.15 -3.74 17.06
C TYR A 232 -4.30 -3.40 18.54
N TYR A 233 -4.89 -4.31 19.30
CA TYR A 233 -5.09 -4.19 20.73
C TYR A 233 -4.28 -5.25 21.46
N LEU A 234 -3.57 -4.84 22.51
CA LEU A 234 -2.95 -5.73 23.49
C LEU A 234 -3.54 -5.45 24.86
N ASP A 235 -4.14 -6.47 25.48
CA ASP A 235 -4.81 -6.36 26.77
C ASP A 235 -5.80 -5.17 26.80
N ASP A 236 -6.67 -5.13 25.78
CA ASP A 236 -7.67 -4.07 25.52
C ASP A 236 -7.13 -2.65 25.26
N LYS A 237 -5.81 -2.46 25.27
CA LYS A 237 -5.18 -1.18 24.91
C LYS A 237 -4.88 -1.14 23.41
N LEU A 238 -5.33 -0.09 22.71
CA LEU A 238 -4.92 0.18 21.32
C LEU A 238 -3.42 0.48 21.27
N ILE A 239 -2.65 -0.38 20.62
CA ILE A 239 -1.19 -0.28 20.52
C ILE A 239 -0.67 0.03 19.12
N ALA A 240 -1.45 -0.22 18.07
CA ALA A 240 -1.08 0.13 16.72
C ALA A 240 -2.30 0.31 15.80
N VAL A 241 -2.10 1.08 14.73
CA VAL A 241 -3.05 1.23 13.63
C VAL A 241 -2.27 1.16 12.32
N GLY A 242 -2.66 0.21 11.47
CA GLY A 242 -2.31 0.19 10.05
C GLY A 242 -3.41 0.86 9.24
N VAL A 243 -3.04 1.77 8.35
CA VAL A 243 -3.93 2.35 7.34
C VAL A 243 -3.66 1.62 6.05
N ILE A 244 -4.66 0.89 5.56
CA ILE A 244 -4.54 0.01 4.39
C ILE A 244 -5.64 0.30 3.38
N ASP A 245 -5.37 0.01 2.12
CA ASP A 245 -6.37 -0.08 1.07
C ASP A 245 -6.57 -1.53 0.64
N ILE A 246 -7.82 -1.95 0.51
CA ILE A 246 -8.20 -3.22 -0.13
C ILE A 246 -8.59 -2.90 -1.56
N LEU A 247 -7.80 -3.40 -2.51
CA LEU A 247 -7.94 -3.14 -3.95
C LEU A 247 -8.10 -4.46 -4.72
N PRO A 248 -8.56 -4.43 -5.98
CA PRO A 248 -8.83 -5.64 -6.76
C PRO A 248 -7.68 -6.65 -6.81
N LYS A 249 -6.43 -6.18 -6.87
CA LYS A 249 -5.24 -7.05 -7.00
C LYS A 249 -4.34 -7.07 -5.78
N CYS A 250 -4.57 -6.21 -4.78
CA CYS A 250 -3.69 -6.12 -3.63
C CYS A 250 -4.32 -5.57 -2.35
N VAL A 251 -3.66 -5.87 -1.23
CA VAL A 251 -3.71 -5.00 -0.04
C VAL A 251 -2.54 -4.02 -0.14
N SER A 252 -2.81 -2.72 0.01
CA SER A 252 -1.78 -1.68 -0.05
C SER A 252 -1.61 -1.01 1.31
N SER A 253 -0.40 -1.08 1.87
CA SER A 253 -0.03 -0.37 3.09
C SER A 253 0.18 1.12 2.82
N VAL A 254 -0.62 1.97 3.45
CA VAL A 254 -0.56 3.43 3.30
C VAL A 254 0.27 4.06 4.41
N TYR A 255 -0.02 3.70 5.66
CA TYR A 255 0.68 4.21 6.84
C TYR A 255 0.60 3.22 7.99
N PHE A 256 1.58 3.25 8.89
CA PHE A 256 1.55 2.48 10.12
C PHE A 256 2.05 3.31 11.28
N MET A 257 1.26 3.34 12.36
CA MET A 257 1.57 4.06 13.59
C MET A 257 1.37 3.15 14.79
N TYR A 258 2.20 3.31 15.82
CA TYR A 258 2.16 2.44 16.98
C TYR A 258 2.58 3.16 18.26
N ASP A 259 2.18 2.60 19.40
CA ASP A 259 2.54 3.07 20.72
C ASP A 259 4.01 2.70 20.97
N THR A 260 4.85 3.73 21.10
CA THR A 260 6.31 3.56 21.25
C THR A 260 6.71 2.76 22.49
N ASP A 261 5.82 2.61 23.48
CA ASP A 261 6.07 1.77 24.67
C ASP A 261 6.18 0.28 24.29
N TYR A 262 5.62 -0.11 23.13
CA TYR A 262 5.65 -1.47 22.59
C TYR A 262 6.71 -1.66 21.49
N SER A 263 7.67 -0.73 21.35
CA SER A 263 8.72 -0.79 20.31
C SER A 263 9.52 -2.10 20.32
N SER A 264 9.65 -2.74 21.49
CA SER A 264 10.37 -4.01 21.67
C SER A 264 9.76 -5.17 20.86
N LEU A 265 8.45 -5.12 20.59
CA LEU A 265 7.69 -6.10 19.82
C LEU A 265 7.89 -5.99 18.30
N SER A 266 8.59 -4.94 17.83
CA SER A 266 8.85 -4.74 16.40
C SER A 266 7.56 -4.67 15.57
N LEU A 267 6.60 -3.86 16.03
CA LEU A 267 5.24 -3.81 15.51
C LEU A 267 5.14 -3.50 14.01
N GLY A 268 6.07 -2.74 13.43
CA GLY A 268 6.07 -2.50 11.98
C GLY A 268 6.37 -3.73 11.12
N VAL A 269 7.13 -4.71 11.65
CA VAL A 269 7.30 -6.01 10.97
C VAL A 269 6.11 -6.90 11.25
N PHE A 270 5.58 -6.87 12.49
CA PHE A 270 4.40 -7.63 12.86
C PHE A 270 3.18 -7.26 12.02
N SER A 271 2.95 -5.97 11.77
CA SER A 271 1.86 -5.49 10.93
C SER A 271 2.03 -5.91 9.48
N ALA A 272 3.24 -5.83 8.91
CA ALA A 272 3.48 -6.34 7.56
C ALA A 272 3.18 -7.84 7.45
N LEU A 273 3.54 -8.65 8.45
CA LEU A 273 3.17 -10.08 8.49
C LEU A 273 1.65 -10.28 8.56
N GLN A 274 0.96 -9.44 9.32
CA GLN A 274 -0.50 -9.46 9.41
C GLN A 274 -1.15 -9.02 8.09
N GLU A 275 -0.61 -8.01 7.39
CA GLU A 275 -1.12 -7.55 6.09
C GLU A 275 -0.88 -8.61 4.98
N ILE A 276 0.22 -9.37 5.07
CA ILE A 276 0.45 -10.57 4.23
C ILE A 276 -0.60 -11.64 4.53
N ASN A 277 -0.79 -12.00 5.81
CA ASN A 277 -1.84 -12.93 6.24
C ASN A 277 -3.23 -12.47 5.75
N PHE A 278 -3.52 -11.18 5.85
CA PHE A 278 -4.78 -10.61 5.41
C PHE A 278 -4.96 -10.73 3.89
N SER A 279 -3.91 -10.46 3.11
CA SER A 279 -3.91 -10.69 1.66
C SER A 279 -4.18 -12.15 1.31
N LEU A 280 -3.56 -13.10 2.02
CA LEU A 280 -3.77 -14.55 1.83
C LEU A 280 -5.21 -14.96 2.14
N ARG A 281 -5.82 -14.38 3.19
CA ARG A 281 -7.22 -14.65 3.55
C ARG A 281 -8.18 -14.07 2.52
N LEU A 282 -7.95 -12.84 2.05
CA LEU A 282 -8.78 -12.20 1.04
C LEU A 282 -8.71 -12.91 -0.32
N ASN A 283 -7.55 -13.45 -0.71
CA ASN A 283 -7.40 -14.17 -1.97
C ASN A 283 -8.38 -15.35 -2.14
N LYS A 284 -8.84 -15.95 -1.03
CA LYS A 284 -9.86 -17.01 -1.04
C LYS A 284 -11.20 -16.56 -1.62
N TYR A 285 -11.49 -15.26 -1.54
CA TYR A 285 -12.70 -14.64 -2.07
C TYR A 285 -12.41 -13.85 -3.37
N LEU A 286 -11.17 -13.34 -3.50
CA LEU A 286 -10.73 -12.43 -4.55
C LEU A 286 -9.52 -13.03 -5.27
N GLU A 287 -9.77 -13.84 -6.29
CA GLU A 287 -8.73 -14.61 -6.98
C GLU A 287 -7.60 -13.74 -7.57
N GLU A 288 -7.92 -12.51 -7.98
CA GLU A 288 -6.94 -11.55 -8.51
C GLU A 288 -6.06 -10.90 -7.43
N LEU A 289 -6.48 -10.92 -6.16
CA LEU A 289 -5.74 -10.33 -5.05
C LEU A 289 -4.57 -11.23 -4.66
N LYS A 290 -3.41 -11.00 -5.30
CA LYS A 290 -2.20 -11.84 -5.13
C LYS A 290 -1.02 -11.08 -4.55
N TYR A 291 -1.14 -9.76 -4.41
CA TYR A 291 -0.03 -8.90 -4.06
C TYR A 291 -0.25 -8.14 -2.76
N TYR A 292 0.86 -7.83 -2.08
CA TYR A 292 0.90 -6.92 -0.94
C TYR A 292 1.84 -5.75 -1.26
N TYR A 293 1.31 -4.52 -1.27
CA TYR A 293 2.07 -3.34 -1.65
C TYR A 293 2.63 -2.68 -0.39
N LEU A 294 3.96 -2.66 -0.25
CA LEU A 294 4.67 -2.12 0.92
C LEU A 294 4.95 -0.61 0.79
N GLY A 295 4.32 0.07 -0.18
CA GLY A 295 4.62 1.45 -0.53
C GLY A 295 5.86 1.57 -1.41
N PHE A 296 6.85 2.35 -0.96
CA PHE A 296 8.10 2.58 -1.68
C PHE A 296 9.31 1.87 -1.06
N TYR A 297 10.25 1.49 -1.92
CA TYR A 297 11.60 1.03 -1.61
C TYR A 297 12.62 2.06 -2.08
N ILE A 298 13.53 2.43 -1.18
CA ILE A 298 14.65 3.33 -1.48
C ILE A 298 15.92 2.59 -1.09
N HIS A 299 16.68 2.16 -2.09
CA HIS A 299 17.86 1.33 -1.90
C HIS A 299 18.89 1.97 -0.96
N SER A 300 19.12 3.28 -1.11
CA SER A 300 20.09 4.04 -0.31
C SER A 300 19.58 4.48 1.07
N CYS A 301 18.33 4.17 1.45
CA CYS A 301 17.77 4.62 2.72
C CYS A 301 17.55 3.43 3.68
N PRO A 302 18.29 3.33 4.80
CA PRO A 302 18.13 2.23 5.76
C PRO A 302 16.70 2.06 6.29
N LYS A 303 15.96 3.17 6.47
CA LYS A 303 14.55 3.15 6.91
C LYS A 303 13.60 2.51 5.90
N MET A 304 14.00 2.39 4.64
CA MET A 304 13.19 1.86 3.55
C MET A 304 13.76 0.56 2.96
N ALA A 305 15.06 0.32 3.13
CA ALA A 305 15.78 -0.83 2.60
C ALA A 305 15.28 -2.17 3.17
N TYR A 306 14.70 -2.18 4.39
CA TYR A 306 14.17 -3.38 5.02
C TYR A 306 13.09 -4.08 4.17
N LYS A 307 12.39 -3.35 3.29
CA LYS A 307 11.31 -3.91 2.47
C LYS A 307 11.81 -4.95 1.47
N ALA A 308 13.10 -4.95 1.13
CA ALA A 308 13.71 -6.01 0.33
C ALA A 308 13.79 -7.36 1.07
N GLN A 309 13.56 -7.40 2.39
CA GLN A 309 13.56 -8.65 3.17
C GLN A 309 12.26 -9.45 3.03
N TYR A 310 11.21 -8.85 2.47
CA TYR A 310 9.98 -9.57 2.11
C TYR A 310 10.19 -10.17 0.72
N SER A 311 10.08 -11.48 0.60
CA SER A 311 10.42 -12.21 -0.62
C SER A 311 9.38 -13.30 -0.92
N PRO A 312 9.12 -13.59 -2.20
CA PRO A 312 9.64 -12.87 -3.36
C PRO A 312 8.90 -11.54 -3.61
N SER A 313 9.65 -10.49 -3.92
CA SER A 313 9.13 -9.15 -4.21
C SER A 313 9.64 -8.63 -5.55
N ASP A 314 8.86 -7.72 -6.14
CA ASP A 314 9.17 -7.11 -7.42
C ASP A 314 9.23 -5.57 -7.26
N LEU A 315 10.12 -4.94 -8.01
CA LEU A 315 10.14 -3.48 -8.19
C LEU A 315 9.53 -3.12 -9.53
N LEU A 316 8.78 -2.02 -9.54
CA LEU A 316 8.25 -1.45 -10.77
C LEU A 316 9.37 -0.72 -11.51
N ASP A 317 9.61 -1.12 -12.75
CA ASP A 317 10.47 -0.37 -13.66
C ASP A 317 9.83 0.99 -13.99
N PRO A 318 10.52 2.10 -13.74
CA PRO A 318 9.91 3.43 -13.84
C PRO A 318 9.58 3.88 -15.26
N ASP A 319 10.20 3.27 -16.28
CA ASP A 319 10.06 3.70 -17.66
C ASP A 319 9.06 2.83 -18.41
N THR A 320 9.07 1.53 -18.13
CA THR A 320 8.25 0.53 -18.81
C THR A 320 7.02 0.11 -18.01
N TYR A 321 6.98 0.38 -16.69
CA TYR A 321 5.99 -0.16 -15.76
C TYR A 321 5.95 -1.70 -15.70
N TYR A 322 7.03 -2.35 -16.13
CA TYR A 322 7.19 -3.78 -15.97
C TYR A 322 7.65 -4.11 -14.55
N TRP A 323 7.16 -5.22 -13.99
CA TRP A 323 7.58 -5.68 -12.67
C TRP A 323 8.82 -6.56 -12.78
N VAL A 324 9.89 -6.17 -12.10
CA VAL A 324 11.19 -6.84 -12.14
C VAL A 324 11.49 -7.42 -10.76
N PRO A 325 11.85 -8.71 -10.63
CA PRO A 325 12.22 -9.30 -9.35
C PRO A 325 13.35 -8.50 -8.69
N ILE A 326 13.17 -8.19 -7.41
CA ILE A 326 14.04 -7.25 -6.69
C ILE A 326 15.49 -7.70 -6.65
N GLU A 327 15.76 -9.01 -6.69
CA GLU A 327 17.10 -9.58 -6.67
C GLU A 327 17.92 -9.12 -7.88
N HIS A 328 17.28 -8.94 -9.04
CA HIS A 328 17.95 -8.40 -10.24
C HIS A 328 18.13 -6.89 -10.15
N CYS A 329 17.16 -6.15 -9.58
CA CYS A 329 17.27 -4.71 -9.37
C CYS A 329 18.39 -4.34 -8.39
N ILE A 330 18.56 -5.09 -7.29
CA ILE A 330 19.61 -4.85 -6.28
C ILE A 330 21.00 -4.93 -6.92
N LYS A 331 21.25 -5.90 -7.79
CA LYS A 331 22.52 -6.01 -8.51
C LYS A 331 22.83 -4.72 -9.29
N LEU A 332 21.85 -4.21 -10.03
CA LEU A 332 22.00 -2.96 -10.80
C LEU A 332 22.24 -1.74 -9.91
N PHE A 333 21.59 -1.66 -8.74
CA PHE A 333 21.83 -0.57 -7.80
C PHE A 333 23.26 -0.59 -7.25
N GLU A 334 23.76 -1.76 -6.84
CA GLU A 334 25.11 -1.89 -6.29
C GLU A 334 26.20 -1.61 -7.34
N GLU A 335 25.98 -2.04 -8.59
CA GLU A 335 26.89 -1.71 -9.71
C GLU A 335 26.91 -0.20 -9.99
N LYS A 336 25.75 0.46 -10.02
CA LYS A 336 25.68 1.92 -10.19
C LYS A 336 26.43 2.63 -9.07
N LYS A 337 26.29 2.16 -7.84
CA LYS A 337 26.98 2.71 -6.68
C LYS A 337 28.50 2.52 -6.77
N ALA A 338 28.96 1.36 -7.24
CA ALA A 338 30.39 1.09 -7.44
C ALA A 338 31.03 1.97 -8.53
N ASN A 339 30.27 2.27 -9.59
CA ASN A 339 30.73 3.10 -10.72
C ASN A 339 30.68 4.61 -10.44
N ASN A 340 30.16 5.04 -9.29
CA ASN A 340 30.03 6.46 -8.98
C ASN A 340 31.33 7.00 -8.36
N VAL A 341 32.12 7.72 -9.15
CA VAL A 341 33.50 8.14 -8.83
C VAL A 341 33.55 9.43 -7.98
N ASP A 342 32.43 10.16 -7.85
CA ASP A 342 32.35 11.44 -7.16
C ASP A 342 31.39 11.37 -5.95
N PRO A 343 31.89 11.18 -4.72
CA PRO A 343 31.07 11.09 -3.51
C PRO A 343 30.44 12.43 -3.09
N GLU A 344 30.88 13.57 -3.63
CA GLU A 344 30.32 14.89 -3.27
C GLU A 344 29.05 15.23 -4.06
N LYS A 345 28.87 14.64 -5.25
CA LYS A 345 27.62 14.74 -6.00
C LYS A 345 26.60 13.76 -5.44
N LYS A 346 25.60 14.27 -4.70
CA LYS A 346 24.36 13.55 -4.35
C LYS A 346 23.58 13.19 -5.61
N GLN A 347 24.04 12.19 -6.36
CA GLN A 347 23.41 11.75 -7.59
C GLN A 347 22.30 10.76 -7.29
N SER A 348 21.19 10.89 -8.00
CA SER A 348 20.02 10.02 -7.86
C SER A 348 20.41 8.53 -8.06
N CYS A 349 19.97 7.67 -7.13
CA CYS A 349 20.07 6.21 -7.28
C CYS A 349 19.10 5.64 -8.33
N TYR A 350 18.55 6.45 -9.24
CA TYR A 350 17.57 6.03 -10.24
C TYR A 350 18.20 5.01 -11.19
N VAL A 351 17.50 3.92 -11.45
CA VAL A 351 17.93 2.88 -12.38
C VAL A 351 16.72 2.47 -13.21
N PRO A 352 16.73 2.71 -14.53
CA PRO A 352 15.76 2.13 -15.44
C PRO A 352 16.16 0.68 -15.69
N PHE A 353 15.58 -0.24 -14.91
CA PHE A 353 16.01 -1.64 -14.83
C PHE A 353 16.00 -2.32 -16.19
N ILE A 354 14.90 -2.24 -16.93
CA ILE A 354 14.76 -2.94 -18.22
C ILE A 354 15.79 -2.42 -19.24
N SER A 355 15.92 -1.10 -19.35
CA SER A 355 16.91 -0.48 -20.25
C SER A 355 18.34 -0.93 -19.90
N LYS A 356 18.70 -0.88 -18.61
CA LYS A 356 20.02 -1.31 -18.12
C LYS A 356 20.28 -2.80 -18.28
N MET A 357 19.25 -3.63 -18.15
CA MET A 357 19.35 -5.07 -18.41
C MET A 357 19.56 -5.37 -19.90
N ARG A 358 18.90 -4.62 -20.81
CA ARG A 358 19.07 -4.76 -22.26
C ARG A 358 20.48 -4.39 -22.71
N GLU A 359 21.02 -3.28 -22.22
CA GLU A 359 22.42 -2.87 -22.46
C GLU A 359 23.43 -3.96 -22.09
N LYS A 360 23.08 -4.82 -21.12
CA LYS A 360 23.95 -5.86 -20.58
C LYS A 360 23.65 -7.27 -21.07
N ASN A 361 22.68 -7.47 -21.97
CA ASN A 361 22.20 -8.79 -22.37
C ASN A 361 21.89 -9.68 -21.15
N HIS A 362 21.19 -9.13 -20.16
CA HIS A 362 20.95 -9.82 -18.90
C HIS A 362 20.02 -11.05 -19.09
N GLU A 363 20.48 -12.23 -18.68
CA GLU A 363 19.82 -13.54 -18.90
C GLU A 363 18.32 -13.56 -18.55
N TRP A 364 17.93 -12.90 -17.46
CA TRP A 364 16.53 -12.86 -17.02
C TRP A 364 15.60 -12.27 -18.09
N LEU A 365 16.06 -11.34 -18.94
CA LEU A 365 15.24 -10.78 -20.02
C LEU A 365 14.88 -11.83 -21.07
N GLU A 366 15.74 -12.82 -21.31
CA GLU A 366 15.47 -13.90 -22.28
C GLU A 366 14.32 -14.81 -21.82
N THR A 367 14.07 -14.87 -20.51
CA THR A 367 12.97 -15.65 -19.93
C THR A 367 11.61 -14.95 -20.04
N GLN A 368 11.58 -13.67 -20.42
CA GLN A 368 10.35 -12.89 -20.50
C GLN A 368 9.78 -12.94 -21.92
N LYS A 369 8.57 -13.49 -22.08
CA LYS A 369 7.89 -13.66 -23.39
C LYS A 369 7.65 -12.34 -24.14
N SER A 370 7.46 -11.25 -23.41
CA SER A 370 7.35 -9.88 -23.91
C SER A 370 7.60 -8.91 -22.75
N ILE A 371 8.41 -7.89 -22.99
CA ILE A 371 8.62 -6.77 -22.07
C ILE A 371 8.19 -5.51 -22.80
N THR A 372 6.89 -5.28 -22.77
CA THR A 372 6.24 -4.06 -23.21
C THR A 372 5.60 -3.38 -22.01
N CYS A 373 5.30 -2.09 -22.15
CA CYS A 373 4.42 -1.45 -21.19
C CYS A 373 3.11 -2.24 -21.13
N PRO A 374 2.65 -2.68 -19.94
CA PRO A 374 1.35 -3.34 -19.83
C PRO A 374 0.19 -2.37 -20.06
N PHE A 375 0.49 -1.07 -20.24
CA PHE A 375 -0.47 -0.01 -20.51
C PHE A 375 -0.17 0.60 -21.89
N ASP A 376 -1.22 0.87 -22.68
CA ASP A 376 -1.07 1.61 -23.92
C ASP A 376 -0.90 3.11 -23.59
N ILE A 377 0.35 3.53 -23.44
CA ILE A 377 0.71 4.94 -23.24
C ILE A 377 1.08 5.51 -24.62
N PRO A 378 0.26 6.42 -25.19
CA PRO A 378 0.57 7.00 -26.49
C PRO A 378 1.83 7.89 -26.40
N GLU A 379 2.68 7.83 -27.42
CA GLU A 379 3.89 8.66 -27.52
C GLU A 379 3.58 10.16 -27.64
N LYS A 380 2.38 10.51 -28.13
CA LYS A 380 1.87 11.88 -28.27
C LYS A 380 0.39 11.96 -27.87
N VAL A 381 0.02 13.08 -27.25
CA VAL A 381 -1.35 13.44 -26.89
C VAL A 381 -1.82 14.50 -27.89
N GLU A 382 -2.78 14.16 -28.73
CA GLU A 382 -3.29 15.06 -29.78
C GLU A 382 -4.40 15.97 -29.22
N ASP A 383 -4.59 17.16 -29.79
CA ASP A 383 -5.55 18.14 -29.28
C ASP A 383 -7.01 17.64 -29.31
N SER A 384 -7.33 16.71 -30.21
CA SER A 384 -8.62 16.00 -30.27
C SER A 384 -8.89 15.16 -29.03
N ASP A 385 -7.85 14.65 -28.36
CA ASP A 385 -7.97 13.84 -27.13
C ASP A 385 -8.35 14.69 -25.92
N LEU A 386 -8.09 15.99 -26.00
CA LEU A 386 -8.43 16.96 -24.96
C LEU A 386 -9.92 17.34 -24.99
N SER A 387 -10.57 17.20 -26.16
CA SER A 387 -11.99 17.54 -26.36
C SER A 387 -12.96 16.69 -25.53
N SER A 388 -12.48 15.55 -25.04
CA SER A 388 -13.16 14.63 -24.14
C SER A 388 -12.51 14.58 -22.76
N MET A 389 -12.07 15.71 -22.18
CA MET A 389 -11.83 15.81 -20.71
C MET A 389 -12.69 16.86 -19.99
N LEU A 390 -13.22 16.54 -18.79
CA LEU A 390 -13.78 17.54 -17.85
C LEU A 390 -12.77 17.77 -16.75
N LEU A 391 -12.23 18.98 -16.65
CA LEU A 391 -11.38 19.38 -15.53
C LEU A 391 -12.02 20.47 -14.71
N VAL A 392 -11.95 20.32 -13.38
CA VAL A 392 -12.24 21.37 -12.42
C VAL A 392 -10.92 22.01 -12.01
N LEU A 393 -10.73 23.29 -12.32
CA LEU A 393 -9.53 24.07 -11.97
C LEU A 393 -9.86 25.06 -10.84
N GLY A 394 -9.37 24.79 -9.63
CA GLY A 394 -9.51 25.72 -8.49
C GLY A 394 -10.88 25.66 -7.78
N ARG A 395 -11.42 26.82 -7.39
CA ARG A 395 -12.73 26.94 -6.71
C ARG A 395 -13.91 27.12 -7.67
N ASP A 396 -13.65 27.33 -8.96
CA ASP A 396 -14.67 27.59 -9.96
C ASP A 396 -14.84 26.39 -10.89
N LEU A 397 -16.09 25.95 -10.99
CA LEU A 397 -16.52 24.82 -11.81
C LEU A 397 -16.53 25.24 -13.28
N ILE A 398 -15.41 25.14 -13.99
CA ILE A 398 -15.35 25.47 -15.42
C ILE A 398 -15.35 24.18 -16.23
N ARG A 399 -16.44 23.91 -16.97
CA ARG A 399 -16.45 22.89 -18.01
C ARG A 399 -15.32 23.17 -19.00
N TYR A 400 -14.55 22.16 -19.38
CA TYR A 400 -13.58 22.26 -20.46
C TYR A 400 -14.26 22.80 -21.73
N HIS A 401 -13.72 23.88 -22.27
CA HIS A 401 -13.95 24.31 -23.65
C HIS A 401 -12.57 24.65 -24.24
N PRO A 402 -12.21 24.15 -25.44
CA PRO A 402 -10.89 24.35 -26.05
C PRO A 402 -10.42 25.81 -26.14
N SER A 403 -11.34 26.77 -26.07
CA SER A 403 -11.05 28.20 -26.10
C SER A 403 -10.86 28.86 -24.72
N LEU A 404 -11.00 28.12 -23.62
CA LEU A 404 -10.96 28.63 -22.24
C LEU A 404 -9.68 28.22 -21.47
N VAL A 405 -8.80 27.43 -22.09
CA VAL A 405 -7.55 26.95 -21.49
C VAL A 405 -6.37 27.60 -22.21
N ASP A 406 -5.53 28.30 -21.46
CA ASP A 406 -4.28 28.87 -21.98
C ASP A 406 -3.27 27.77 -22.35
N GLU A 407 -2.19 28.13 -23.03
CA GLU A 407 -1.18 27.15 -23.49
C GLU A 407 -0.53 26.38 -22.33
N ASP A 408 -0.40 27.01 -21.16
CA ASP A 408 0.11 26.34 -19.96
C ASP A 408 -0.87 25.29 -19.41
N GLY A 409 -2.17 25.58 -19.42
CA GLY A 409 -3.22 24.61 -19.09
C GLY A 409 -3.29 23.43 -20.06
N LYS A 410 -3.10 23.66 -21.37
CA LYS A 410 -3.00 22.58 -22.37
C LYS A 410 -1.77 21.70 -22.13
N GLU A 411 -0.63 22.28 -21.80
CA GLU A 411 0.59 21.53 -21.49
C GLU A 411 0.45 20.72 -20.19
N ARG A 412 -0.23 21.27 -19.18
CA ARG A 412 -0.61 20.54 -17.97
C ARG A 412 -1.55 19.37 -18.28
N LEU A 413 -2.52 19.54 -19.17
CA LEU A 413 -3.43 18.46 -19.60
C LEU A 413 -2.70 17.35 -20.35
N LYS A 414 -1.84 17.71 -21.31
CA LYS A 414 -0.98 16.76 -22.02
C LYS A 414 -0.09 15.99 -21.04
N THR A 415 0.42 16.68 -20.03
CA THR A 415 1.18 16.08 -18.92
C THR A 415 0.30 15.13 -18.10
N ILE A 416 -0.91 15.50 -17.71
CA ILE A 416 -1.86 14.62 -16.99
C ILE A 416 -2.14 13.35 -17.81
N ILE A 417 -2.58 13.48 -19.07
CA ILE A 417 -2.85 12.33 -19.94
C ILE A 417 -1.62 11.43 -20.07
N LYS A 418 -0.43 12.02 -20.21
CA LYS A 418 0.83 11.29 -20.31
C LYS A 418 1.19 10.56 -19.01
N ILE A 419 0.97 11.16 -17.83
CA ILE A 419 1.28 10.52 -16.54
C ILE A 419 0.24 9.44 -16.19
N PHE A 420 -1.03 9.64 -16.56
CA PHE A 420 -2.11 8.70 -16.27
C PHE A 420 -2.30 7.62 -17.35
N GLY A 421 -1.71 7.76 -18.54
CA GLY A 421 -1.90 6.84 -19.66
C GLY A 421 -3.30 7.01 -20.23
N ARG A 422 -3.42 7.43 -21.50
CA ARG A 422 -4.67 7.90 -22.13
C ARG A 422 -5.91 7.04 -21.85
N GLN A 423 -5.78 5.71 -21.81
CA GLN A 423 -6.88 4.78 -21.50
C GLN A 423 -7.38 4.82 -20.04
N ASN A 424 -6.50 5.14 -19.08
CA ASN A 424 -6.90 5.31 -17.67
C ASN A 424 -7.26 6.76 -17.38
N ALA A 425 -6.63 7.73 -18.06
CA ALA A 425 -7.06 9.11 -18.03
C ALA A 425 -8.53 9.23 -18.49
N SER A 426 -8.92 8.60 -19.61
CA SER A 426 -10.32 8.61 -20.05
C SER A 426 -11.31 7.98 -19.04
N LYS A 427 -10.86 7.11 -18.13
CA LYS A 427 -11.70 6.56 -17.05
C LYS A 427 -11.69 7.44 -15.79
N ILE A 428 -10.60 8.15 -15.53
CA ILE A 428 -10.47 9.15 -14.45
C ILE A 428 -11.25 10.43 -14.79
N PHE A 429 -11.44 10.70 -16.08
CA PHE A 429 -12.02 11.94 -16.58
C PHE A 429 -13.26 11.62 -17.43
N PHE A 430 -14.44 11.67 -16.78
CA PHE A 430 -15.85 11.69 -17.27
C PHE A 430 -16.79 10.57 -16.79
N ASP A 431 -17.92 10.97 -16.18
CA ASP A 431 -19.27 10.84 -16.76
C ASP A 431 -20.21 11.89 -16.13
N VAL A 432 -20.78 12.79 -16.94
CA VAL A 432 -21.94 13.63 -16.60
C VAL A 432 -22.89 13.53 -17.79
N SER A 433 -23.41 12.35 -18.06
CA SER A 433 -24.56 12.17 -18.92
C SER A 433 -25.86 12.24 -18.12
N SER A 434 -26.74 13.12 -18.59
CA SER A 434 -28.09 13.51 -18.14
C SER A 434 -28.20 14.27 -16.82
#